data_AF-A0A1L3EVX7-F1
#
_entry.id   AF-A0A1L3EVX7-F1
#
_cell.length_a   1.000
_cell.length_b   1.000
_cell.length_c   1.000
_cell.angle_alpha   90.00
_cell.angle_beta   90.00
_cell.angle_gamma   90.00
#
_symmetry.space_group_name_H-M   'P 1'
#
loop_
_entity.id
_entity.type
_entity.pdbx_description
1 polymer ?
#
loop_
_entity_poly.entity_id
_entity_poly.type
_entity_poly.pdbx_seq_one_letter_code
_entity_poly.pdbx_strand_id
1 'polypeptide(L)'
;MHPLLALAMLSTAQPAPNWLAGDWEPYSNAFIGLHMLSVGKNTLSWKGCVNAGFDIVDSSDNSVTIRLAKGSTCALDDAPPTRMDTVRFTLRENRCDLGVTVYASPDAAKRNEPSAEGLYGKSKCPSGPASQAAANLSTTTR
;
A
#
# COMPACT_ATOMS: atom_id res chain seq x y z
N MET A 1 14.58 -25.51 43.57
CA MET A 1 14.45 -24.14 43.05
C MET A 1 14.48 -24.25 41.53
N HIS A 2 13.34 -24.14 40.86
CA HIS A 2 13.25 -24.29 39.40
C HIS A 2 13.42 -22.92 38.74
N PRO A 3 14.35 -22.73 37.80
CA PRO A 3 14.42 -21.47 37.06
C PRO A 3 13.33 -21.50 35.99
N LEU A 4 12.35 -20.61 36.15
CA LEU A 4 11.38 -20.27 35.11
C LEU A 4 12.13 -19.54 33.99
N LEU A 5 12.41 -20.25 32.90
CA LEU A 5 12.87 -19.65 31.65
C LEU A 5 11.69 -18.89 31.02
N ALA A 6 11.62 -17.59 31.29
CA ALA A 6 10.76 -16.66 30.57
C ALA A 6 11.30 -16.50 29.14
N LEU A 7 10.65 -17.18 28.18
CA LEU A 7 10.93 -17.01 26.76
C LEU A 7 10.35 -15.64 26.34
N ALA A 8 11.19 -14.60 26.33
CA ALA A 8 10.82 -13.32 25.74
C ALA A 8 10.64 -13.53 24.23
N MET A 9 9.40 -13.49 23.76
CA MET A 9 9.10 -13.44 22.32
C MET A 9 9.59 -12.11 21.78
N LEU A 10 10.82 -12.08 21.27
CA LEU A 10 11.31 -11.00 20.43
C LEU A 10 10.51 -11.03 19.13
N SER A 11 9.43 -10.25 19.08
CA SER A 11 8.67 -10.00 17.85
C SER A 11 9.60 -9.27 16.88
N THR A 12 10.33 -10.01 16.05
CA THR A 12 11.17 -9.42 15.01
C THR A 12 10.24 -8.87 13.94
N ALA A 13 9.98 -7.57 13.98
CA ALA A 13 9.26 -6.88 12.90
C ALA A 13 9.94 -7.23 11.58
N GLN A 14 9.24 -8.00 10.74
CA GLN A 14 9.77 -8.44 9.45
C GLN A 14 9.92 -7.20 8.55
N PRO A 15 11.10 -6.98 7.93
CA PRO A 15 11.28 -5.85 7.03
C PRO A 15 10.44 -6.05 5.76
N ALA A 16 10.05 -4.94 5.15
CA ALA A 16 9.42 -4.95 3.82
C ALA A 16 10.26 -5.75 2.82
N PRO A 17 9.63 -6.54 1.94
CA PRO A 17 10.33 -7.17 0.82
C PRO A 17 11.06 -6.14 -0.03
N ASN A 18 12.26 -6.48 -0.53
CA ASN A 18 13.08 -5.56 -1.32
C ASN A 18 12.37 -5.03 -2.58
N TRP A 19 11.43 -5.80 -3.13
CA TRP A 19 10.69 -5.38 -4.32
C TRP A 19 9.72 -4.22 -4.05
N LEU A 20 9.22 -4.10 -2.80
CA LEU A 20 8.27 -3.07 -2.37
C LEU A 20 8.98 -1.75 -2.04
N ALA A 21 10.23 -1.83 -1.57
CA ALA A 21 10.97 -0.65 -1.14
C ALA A 21 11.20 0.36 -2.28
N GLY A 22 11.20 1.65 -1.91
CA GLY A 22 11.43 2.77 -2.80
C GLY A 22 10.18 3.61 -3.06
N ASP A 23 10.30 4.47 -4.06
CA ASP A 23 9.26 5.40 -4.48
C ASP A 23 8.41 4.83 -5.61
N TRP A 24 7.10 5.07 -5.52
CA TRP A 24 6.11 4.67 -6.50
C TRP A 24 5.20 5.85 -6.84
N GLU A 25 5.01 6.09 -8.13
CA GLU A 25 4.19 7.17 -8.67
C GLU A 25 2.74 6.69 -8.87
N PRO A 26 1.73 7.49 -8.48
CA PRO A 26 0.33 7.12 -8.69
C PRO A 26 -0.06 7.28 -10.16
N TYR A 27 -0.82 6.34 -10.71
CA TYR A 27 -1.44 6.47 -12.04
C TYR A 27 -2.93 6.12 -12.07
N SER A 28 -3.49 5.64 -10.95
CA SER A 28 -4.94 5.46 -10.79
C SER A 28 -5.56 6.65 -10.07
N ASN A 29 -6.73 7.10 -10.53
CA ASN A 29 -7.49 8.22 -9.95
C ASN A 29 -7.68 8.12 -8.43
N ALA A 30 -7.85 6.91 -7.87
CA ALA A 30 -8.04 6.70 -6.44
C ALA A 30 -6.88 7.20 -5.57
N PHE A 31 -5.67 7.31 -6.13
CA PHE A 31 -4.46 7.67 -5.37
C PHE A 31 -3.70 8.87 -5.92
N ILE A 32 -4.18 9.52 -6.99
CA ILE A 32 -3.59 10.77 -7.49
C ILE A 32 -3.54 11.83 -6.38
N GLY A 33 -4.60 11.92 -5.57
CA GLY A 33 -4.69 12.84 -4.43
C GLY A 33 -3.69 12.54 -3.30
N LEU A 34 -3.20 11.30 -3.19
CA LEU A 34 -2.22 10.87 -2.19
C LEU A 34 -0.77 11.10 -2.62
N HIS A 35 -0.54 11.49 -3.87
CA HIS A 35 0.80 11.67 -4.46
C HIS A 35 1.63 10.38 -4.36
N MET A 36 2.95 10.55 -4.47
CA MET A 36 3.95 9.48 -4.42
C MET A 36 3.83 8.65 -3.13
N LEU A 37 3.89 7.34 -3.29
CA LEU A 37 4.07 6.37 -2.22
C LEU A 37 5.57 6.12 -2.03
N SER A 38 6.09 6.39 -0.84
CA SER A 38 7.46 6.00 -0.48
C SER A 38 7.43 4.90 0.57
N VAL A 39 8.05 3.75 0.29
CA VAL A 39 8.15 2.63 1.23
C VAL A 39 9.60 2.42 1.65
N GLY A 40 9.86 2.61 2.95
CA GLY A 40 11.13 2.27 3.60
C GLY A 40 11.14 0.84 4.15
N LYS A 41 12.09 0.54 5.03
CA LYS A 41 12.23 -0.79 5.64
C LYS A 41 11.00 -1.21 6.47
N ASN A 42 10.41 -0.26 7.18
CA ASN A 42 9.28 -0.45 8.11
C ASN A 42 8.42 0.82 8.24
N THR A 43 8.55 1.75 7.31
CA THR A 43 7.83 3.01 7.29
C THR A 43 7.25 3.24 5.91
N LEU A 44 6.04 3.80 5.81
CA LEU A 44 5.55 4.35 4.55
C LEU A 44 5.24 5.83 4.67
N SER A 45 5.24 6.49 3.53
CA SER A 45 4.78 7.86 3.38
C SER A 45 3.85 8.02 2.17
N TRP A 46 2.78 8.78 2.39
CA TRP A 46 1.86 9.37 1.40
C TRP A 46 1.64 10.84 1.76
N LYS A 47 0.99 11.62 0.90
CA LYS A 47 0.45 12.92 1.31
C LYS A 47 -0.53 12.72 2.48
N GLY A 48 -0.32 13.46 3.57
CA GLY A 48 -1.13 13.34 4.79
C GLY A 48 -0.75 12.19 5.74
N CYS A 49 0.23 11.35 5.36
CA CYS A 49 0.71 10.21 6.14
C CYS A 49 2.23 10.16 6.03
N VAL A 50 2.96 10.69 7.01
CA VAL A 50 4.43 10.83 6.91
C VAL A 50 5.12 9.87 7.86
N ASN A 51 6.04 9.06 7.33
CA ASN A 51 6.88 8.12 8.08
C ASN A 51 6.07 7.21 9.02
N ALA A 52 4.90 6.78 8.58
CA ALA A 52 4.05 5.91 9.36
C ALA A 52 4.70 4.53 9.46
N GLY A 53 5.04 4.13 10.68
CA GLY A 53 5.55 2.79 10.95
C GLY A 53 4.51 1.73 10.59
N PHE A 54 4.97 0.55 10.19
CA PHE A 54 4.09 -0.59 9.95
C PHE A 54 4.74 -1.92 10.34
N ASP A 55 3.88 -2.92 10.54
CA ASP A 55 4.25 -4.32 10.70
C ASP A 55 3.72 -5.12 9.52
N ILE A 56 4.46 -6.12 9.05
CA ILE A 56 3.96 -7.10 8.09
C ILE A 56 3.06 -8.09 8.83
N VAL A 57 1.85 -8.30 8.32
CA VAL A 57 0.88 -9.26 8.90
C VAL A 57 0.64 -10.47 8.00
N ASP A 58 0.92 -10.35 6.70
CA ASP A 58 0.86 -11.45 5.74
C ASP A 58 1.82 -11.17 4.58
N SER A 59 2.44 -12.21 4.02
CA SER A 59 3.39 -12.08 2.91
C SER A 59 3.39 -13.32 2.04
N SER A 60 3.36 -13.10 0.73
CA SER A 60 3.54 -14.09 -0.33
C SER A 60 4.55 -13.61 -1.37
N ASP A 61 4.80 -14.39 -2.41
CA ASP A 61 5.83 -14.11 -3.41
C ASP A 61 5.68 -12.74 -4.10
N ASN A 62 4.44 -12.30 -4.31
CA ASN A 62 4.12 -11.06 -4.99
C ASN A 62 3.13 -10.17 -4.22
N SER A 63 2.71 -10.56 -3.01
CA SER A 63 1.83 -9.74 -2.19
C SER A 63 2.36 -9.60 -0.78
N VAL A 64 2.13 -8.44 -0.16
CA VAL A 64 2.40 -8.22 1.25
C VAL A 64 1.29 -7.37 1.83
N THR A 65 0.76 -7.81 2.97
CA THR A 65 -0.20 -7.04 3.75
C THR A 65 0.51 -6.48 4.95
N ILE A 66 0.44 -5.16 5.09
CA ILE A 66 0.98 -4.44 6.24
C ILE A 66 -0.14 -3.89 7.10
N ARG A 67 0.15 -3.71 8.38
CA ARG A 67 -0.68 -2.97 9.32
C ARG A 67 0.08 -1.75 9.79
N LEU A 68 -0.55 -0.58 9.64
CA LEU A 68 0.00 0.68 10.12
C LEU A 68 0.04 0.70 11.64
N ALA A 69 1.07 1.33 12.20
CA ALA A 69 1.25 1.48 13.63
C ALA A 69 0.02 2.13 14.28
N LYS A 70 -0.32 1.67 15.49
CA LYS A 70 -1.40 2.27 16.26
C LYS A 70 -1.13 3.76 16.48
N GLY A 71 -2.12 4.59 16.20
CA GLY A 71 -1.99 6.05 16.28
C GLY A 71 -1.48 6.73 15.01
N SER A 72 -1.20 5.99 13.91
CA SER A 72 -0.94 6.64 12.62
C SER A 72 -2.16 7.49 12.20
N THR A 73 -1.91 8.67 11.67
CA THR A 73 -2.93 9.61 11.19
C THR A 73 -3.25 9.43 9.70
N CYS A 74 -2.84 8.30 9.12
CA CYS A 74 -2.96 8.05 7.70
C CYS A 74 -4.43 7.93 7.29
N ALA A 75 -4.81 8.67 6.25
CA ALA A 75 -6.16 8.73 5.72
C ALA A 75 -6.13 8.92 4.20
N LEU A 76 -7.22 8.52 3.54
CA LEU A 76 -7.46 8.76 2.12
C LEU A 76 -7.76 10.26 1.90
N ASP A 77 -7.50 10.75 0.68
CA ASP A 77 -7.78 12.14 0.27
C ASP A 77 -9.24 12.31 -0.19
N ASP A 78 -10.18 11.76 0.58
CA ASP A 78 -11.63 11.82 0.38
C ASP A 78 -12.31 12.70 1.44
N ALA A 79 -13.60 13.00 1.22
CA ALA A 79 -14.40 13.83 2.11
C ALA A 79 -15.70 13.10 2.51
N PRO A 80 -15.88 12.71 3.79
CA PRO A 80 -14.92 12.84 4.90
C PRO A 80 -13.69 11.92 4.73
N PRO A 81 -12.52 12.26 5.32
CA PRO A 81 -11.32 11.45 5.19
C PRO A 81 -11.49 10.04 5.79
N THR A 82 -11.28 9.02 4.98
CA THR A 82 -11.33 7.62 5.40
C THR A 82 -10.00 7.20 6.00
N ARG A 83 -10.00 6.78 7.26
CA ARG A 83 -8.81 6.27 7.96
C ARG A 83 -8.22 5.05 7.23
N MET A 84 -6.89 4.98 7.19
CA MET A 84 -6.12 3.82 6.75
C MET A 84 -5.64 3.00 7.95
N ASP A 85 -5.75 1.68 7.89
CA ASP A 85 -5.22 0.78 8.93
C ASP A 85 -4.36 -0.32 8.35
N THR A 86 -4.89 -1.02 7.37
CA THR A 86 -4.26 -2.18 6.74
C THR A 86 -4.12 -1.87 5.26
N VAL A 87 -2.96 -2.17 4.70
CA VAL A 87 -2.67 -1.95 3.28
C VAL A 87 -2.14 -3.23 2.71
N ARG A 88 -2.75 -3.70 1.61
CA ARG A 88 -2.25 -4.83 0.84
C ARG A 88 -1.60 -4.32 -0.42
N PHE A 89 -0.36 -4.71 -0.62
CA PHE A 89 0.45 -4.46 -1.79
C PHE A 89 0.50 -5.72 -2.64
N THR A 90 0.37 -5.59 -3.95
CA THR A 90 0.49 -6.70 -4.91
C THR A 90 1.32 -6.27 -6.10
N LEU A 91 2.52 -6.83 -6.22
CA LEU A 91 3.37 -6.62 -7.38
C LEU A 91 2.80 -7.39 -8.59
N ARG A 92 2.50 -6.66 -9.66
CA ARG A 92 2.01 -7.24 -10.91
C ARG A 92 3.12 -8.00 -11.63
N GLU A 93 2.73 -8.83 -12.59
CA GLU A 93 3.64 -9.70 -13.36
C GLU A 93 4.73 -8.92 -14.11
N ASN A 94 4.41 -7.70 -14.56
CA ASN A 94 5.37 -6.81 -15.21
C ASN A 94 6.44 -6.25 -14.24
N ARG A 95 6.37 -6.56 -12.94
CA ARG A 95 7.29 -6.12 -11.86
C ARG A 95 7.42 -4.59 -11.76
N CYS A 96 6.49 -3.88 -12.36
CA CYS A 96 6.53 -2.44 -12.56
C CYS A 96 5.34 -1.73 -11.96
N ASP A 97 4.22 -2.46 -11.87
CA ASP A 97 3.00 -2.00 -11.27
C ASP A 97 2.77 -2.63 -9.91
N LEU A 98 2.40 -1.78 -8.98
CA LEU A 98 2.06 -2.10 -7.61
C LEU A 98 0.57 -1.86 -7.42
N GLY A 99 -0.20 -2.93 -7.33
CA GLY A 99 -1.55 -2.86 -6.81
C GLY A 99 -1.53 -2.49 -5.33
N VAL A 100 -2.33 -1.50 -4.97
CA VAL A 100 -2.50 -1.05 -3.59
C VAL A 100 -3.97 -1.13 -3.24
N THR A 101 -4.29 -1.89 -2.20
CA THR A 101 -5.63 -1.99 -1.62
C THR A 101 -5.55 -1.47 -0.19
N VAL A 102 -6.37 -0.47 0.13
CA VAL A 102 -6.43 0.18 1.45
C VAL A 102 -7.68 -0.27 2.18
N TYR A 103 -7.52 -0.63 3.46
CA TYR A 103 -8.62 -1.02 4.35
C TYR A 103 -8.65 -0.13 5.59
N ALA A 104 -9.85 0.28 6.00
CA ALA A 104 -10.06 1.08 7.21
C ALA A 104 -9.84 0.31 8.53
N SER A 105 -9.81 -1.02 8.49
CA SER A 105 -9.56 -1.88 9.66
C SER A 105 -9.03 -3.27 9.27
N PRO A 106 -8.44 -4.02 10.23
CA PRO A 106 -8.02 -5.40 9.99
C PRO A 106 -9.19 -6.33 9.65
N ASP A 107 -10.37 -6.07 10.20
CA ASP A 107 -11.54 -6.91 9.94
C ASP A 107 -12.12 -6.65 8.54
N ALA A 108 -12.06 -5.40 8.05
CA ALA A 108 -12.36 -5.10 6.65
C ALA A 108 -11.37 -5.81 5.71
N ALA A 109 -10.09 -5.88 6.07
CA ALA A 109 -9.09 -6.62 5.30
C ALA A 109 -9.41 -8.13 5.25
N LYS A 110 -9.78 -8.76 6.38
CA LYS A 110 -10.18 -10.18 6.42
C LYS A 110 -11.40 -10.49 5.56
N ARG A 111 -12.38 -9.57 5.49
CA ARG A 111 -13.57 -9.69 4.64
C ARG A 111 -13.34 -9.26 3.20
N ASN A 112 -12.14 -8.76 2.88
CA ASN A 112 -11.80 -8.17 1.58
C ASN A 112 -12.79 -7.06 1.17
N GLU A 113 -13.06 -6.12 2.09
CA GLU A 113 -13.91 -4.94 1.89
C GLU A 113 -13.03 -3.68 1.81
N PRO A 114 -12.47 -3.34 0.64
CA PRO A 114 -11.53 -2.24 0.52
C PRO A 114 -12.23 -0.88 0.61
N SER A 115 -11.53 0.08 1.22
CA SER A 115 -11.92 1.50 1.22
C SER A 115 -11.43 2.22 -0.04
N ALA A 116 -10.30 1.78 -0.59
CA ALA A 116 -9.79 2.26 -1.87
C ALA A 116 -8.91 1.20 -2.53
N GLU A 117 -8.90 1.21 -3.86
CA GLU A 117 -8.04 0.36 -4.68
C GLU A 117 -7.48 1.15 -5.86
N GLY A 118 -6.25 0.85 -6.21
CA GLY A 118 -5.56 1.56 -7.26
C GLY A 118 -4.17 1.01 -7.49
N LEU A 119 -3.40 1.75 -8.28
CA LEU A 119 -2.14 1.30 -8.82
C LEU A 119 -1.07 2.40 -8.74
N TYR A 120 0.15 1.96 -8.49
CA TYR A 120 1.38 2.73 -8.26
C TYR A 120 2.55 2.13 -9.03
N GLY A 121 3.52 2.92 -9.49
CA GLY A 121 4.53 2.39 -10.44
C GLY A 121 5.87 3.04 -10.36
N LYS A 122 6.88 2.37 -10.91
CA LYS A 122 8.25 2.88 -10.92
C LYS A 122 8.48 3.77 -12.13
N SER A 123 9.07 4.94 -11.92
CA SER A 123 9.38 5.94 -12.96
C SER A 123 10.29 5.42 -14.08
N LYS A 124 11.09 4.38 -13.82
CA LYS A 124 12.03 3.76 -14.79
C LYS A 124 11.53 2.45 -15.39
N CYS A 125 10.26 2.11 -15.18
CA CYS A 125 9.69 0.98 -15.88
C CYS A 125 9.47 1.34 -17.35
N PRO A 126 9.81 0.43 -18.29
CA PRO A 126 9.46 0.64 -19.69
C PRO A 126 7.95 0.83 -19.73
N SER A 127 7.54 2.03 -20.15
CA SER A 127 6.13 2.37 -20.30
C SER A 127 5.53 1.32 -21.22
N GLY A 128 4.78 0.36 -20.67
CA GLY A 128 3.83 -0.39 -21.46
C GLY A 128 2.95 0.62 -22.20
N PRO A 129 2.53 0.33 -23.45
CA PRO A 129 1.96 1.35 -24.33
C PRO A 129 0.86 2.13 -23.60
N ALA A 130 1.08 3.44 -23.45
CA ALA A 130 0.17 4.39 -22.81
C ALA A 130 -1.09 4.67 -23.64
N SER A 131 -1.66 3.64 -24.28
CA SER A 131 -2.80 3.73 -25.17
C SER A 131 -3.74 2.56 -24.92
N GLN A 132 -4.60 2.68 -23.91
CA GLN A 132 -5.94 2.06 -23.93
C GLN A 132 -6.85 2.49 -22.76
N ALA A 133 -6.34 3.10 -21.68
CA ALA A 133 -7.20 3.55 -20.57
C ALA A 133 -7.91 4.90 -20.81
N ALA A 134 -7.49 5.71 -21.80
CA ALA A 134 -8.08 7.04 -22.07
C ALA A 134 -8.79 7.16 -23.43
N ALA A 135 -8.83 6.11 -24.25
CA ALA A 135 -9.37 6.20 -25.62
C ALA A 135 -10.89 6.00 -25.75
N ASN A 136 -11.61 5.73 -24.65
CA ASN A 136 -13.07 5.49 -24.70
C ASN A 136 -13.93 6.63 -24.11
N LEU A 137 -13.35 7.80 -23.83
CA LEU A 137 -14.11 8.97 -23.35
C LEU A 137 -13.79 10.23 -24.16
N SER A 138 -13.91 10.16 -25.49
CA SER A 138 -14.09 11.35 -26.33
C SER A 138 -14.57 10.97 -27.72
N THR A 139 -15.87 10.73 -27.85
CA THR A 139 -16.63 11.07 -29.06
C THR A 139 -17.94 11.71 -28.64
N THR A 140 -17.90 12.99 -28.29
CA THR A 140 -19.05 13.87 -28.48
C THR A 140 -18.91 14.51 -29.85
N THR A 141 -19.88 14.31 -30.73
CA THR A 141 -20.18 15.35 -31.73
C THR A 141 -21.70 15.47 -31.91
N ARG A 142 -22.18 16.61 -31.43
CA ARG A 142 -23.26 17.50 -31.91
C ARG A 142 -24.51 16.90 -32.57
#